data_AF-A0A7C6BD02-F1
#
_entry.id   AF-A0A7C6BD02-F1
#
_cell.length_a   1.000
_cell.length_b   1.000
_cell.length_c   1.000
_cell.angle_alpha   90.00
_cell.angle_beta   90.00
_cell.angle_gamma   90.00
#
_symmetry.space_group_name_H-M   'P 1'
#
loop_
_entity.id
_entity.type
_entity.pdbx_description
1 polymer ?
#
loop_
_entity_poly.entity_id
_entity_poly.type
_entity_poly.pdbx_seq_one_letter_code
_entity_poly.pdbx_strand_id
1 'polypeptide(L)'
;MEERTYDINKSITAQERYGIDNNLPQFAPGDGNCFSCKRNIYTKFEREERNRLSKEVTGIRITGITLERASNELITGCPHCCRTYCD
;
A
#
# COMPACT_ATOMS: atom_id res chain seq x y z
N MET A 1 17.96 9.72 -8.97
CA MET A 1 17.70 8.29 -8.75
C MET A 1 16.88 8.23 -7.47
N GLU A 2 15.58 8.04 -7.58
CA GLU A 2 14.70 8.15 -6.42
C GLU A 2 14.69 6.78 -5.70
N GLU A 3 15.24 6.75 -4.48
CA GLU A 3 15.25 5.57 -3.64
C GLU A 3 13.82 5.28 -3.19
N ARG A 4 13.30 4.12 -3.61
CA ARG A 4 12.02 3.56 -3.16
C ARG A 4 12.02 3.39 -1.64
N THR A 5 11.65 4.47 -0.97
CA THR A 5 11.73 4.57 0.49
C THR A 5 10.43 4.06 1.08
N TYR A 6 10.54 3.05 1.95
CA TYR A 6 9.41 2.49 2.71
C TYR A 6 9.39 3.13 4.10
N ASP A 7 9.07 4.43 4.14
CA ASP A 7 8.91 5.18 5.39
C ASP A 7 7.42 5.29 5.74
N ILE A 8 6.96 4.60 6.78
CA ILE A 8 5.54 4.56 7.15
C ILE A 8 5.01 5.96 7.46
N ASN A 9 5.65 6.68 8.39
CA ASN A 9 5.20 8.00 8.82
C ASN A 9 5.20 9.01 7.67
N LYS A 10 6.27 9.05 6.86
CA LYS A 10 6.34 9.96 5.72
C LYS A 10 5.27 9.63 4.68
N SER A 11 5.00 8.34 4.45
CA SER A 11 4.01 7.90 3.45
C SER A 11 2.58 8.23 3.89
N ILE A 12 2.27 8.13 5.18
CA ILE A 12 0.99 8.59 5.74
C ILE A 12 0.82 10.09 5.47
N THR A 13 1.78 10.91 5.90
CA THR A 13 1.71 12.36 5.71
C THR A 13 1.68 12.75 4.24
N ALA A 14 2.40 12.03 3.38
CA ALA A 14 2.37 12.24 1.93
C ALA A 14 0.99 11.97 1.34
N GLN A 15 0.35 10.86 1.72
CA GLN A 15 -0.99 10.52 1.23
C GLN A 15 -2.05 11.50 1.72
N GLU A 16 -1.97 11.91 2.99
CA GLU A 16 -2.86 12.94 3.53
C GLU A 16 -2.72 14.26 2.76
N ARG A 17 -1.48 14.70 2.50
CA ARG A 17 -1.22 15.91 1.71
C ARG A 17 -1.73 15.78 0.28
N TYR A 18 -1.47 14.65 -0.38
CA TYR A 18 -1.94 14.39 -1.74
C TYR A 18 -3.48 14.43 -1.82
N GLY A 19 -4.16 13.83 -0.85
CA GLY A 19 -5.61 13.87 -0.74
C GLY A 19 -6.15 15.28 -0.57
N ILE A 20 -5.55 16.07 0.34
CA ILE A 20 -5.95 17.47 0.58
C ILE A 20 -5.73 18.33 -0.67
N ASP A 21 -4.55 18.25 -1.30
CA ASP A 21 -4.19 19.05 -2.48
C ASP A 21 -5.15 18.79 -3.65
N ASN A 22 -5.49 17.51 -3.88
CA ASN A 22 -6.37 17.10 -4.96
C ASN A 22 -7.86 17.11 -4.58
N ASN A 23 -8.23 17.54 -3.36
CA ASN A 23 -9.60 17.49 -2.82
C ASN A 23 -10.23 16.08 -2.92
N LEU A 24 -9.41 15.04 -2.71
CA LEU A 24 -9.83 13.64 -2.77
C LEU A 24 -10.22 13.13 -1.37
N PRO A 25 -11.23 12.26 -1.27
CA PRO A 25 -11.56 11.62 -0.01
C PRO A 25 -10.41 10.71 0.46
N GLN A 26 -10.18 10.71 1.76
CA GLN A 26 -9.16 9.87 2.38
C GLN A 26 -9.67 8.43 2.50
N PHE A 27 -9.30 7.59 1.52
CA PHE A 27 -9.59 6.16 1.56
C PHE A 27 -8.56 5.35 2.36
N ALA A 28 -7.29 5.74 2.28
CA ALA A 28 -6.24 5.05 3.00
C ALA A 28 -6.43 5.24 4.52
N PRO A 29 -6.25 4.18 5.33
CA PRO A 29 -6.31 4.30 6.79
C PRO A 29 -5.28 5.31 7.30
N GLY A 30 -5.68 6.21 8.20
CA GLY A 30 -4.80 7.23 8.77
C GLY A 30 -3.55 6.64 9.43
N ASP A 31 -3.69 5.55 10.17
CA ASP A 31 -2.57 4.83 10.78
C ASP A 31 -1.78 3.94 9.80
N GLY A 32 -2.18 3.90 8.52
CA GLY A 32 -1.66 2.98 7.50
C GLY A 32 -2.08 1.52 7.68
N ASN A 33 -2.76 1.16 8.77
CA ASN A 33 -3.14 -0.23 9.08
C ASN A 33 -4.43 -0.63 8.37
N CYS A 34 -4.34 -1.64 7.51
CA CYS A 34 -5.51 -2.19 6.82
C CYS A 34 -6.51 -2.79 7.82
N PHE A 35 -7.79 -2.42 7.69
CA PHE A 35 -8.85 -2.93 8.57
C PHE A 35 -9.01 -4.46 8.53
N SER A 36 -8.72 -5.07 7.37
CA SER A 36 -8.95 -6.50 7.12
C SER A 36 -7.74 -7.38 7.45
N CYS A 37 -6.53 -6.98 7.07
CA CYS A 37 -5.33 -7.80 7.33
C CYS A 37 -4.50 -7.29 8.52
N LYS A 38 -4.86 -6.15 9.11
CA LYS A 38 -4.17 -5.50 10.24
C LYS A 38 -2.68 -5.22 10.00
N ARG A 39 -2.25 -5.22 8.74
CA ARG A 39 -0.89 -4.88 8.33
C ARG A 39 -0.84 -3.45 7.84
N ASN A 40 0.30 -2.79 8.08
CA ASN A 40 0.53 -1.46 7.58
C ASN A 40 0.82 -1.50 6.08
N ILE A 41 0.06 -0.74 5.29
CA ILE A 41 0.13 -0.74 3.83
C ILE A 41 1.42 -0.13 3.26
N TYR A 42 2.15 0.63 4.07
CA TYR A 42 3.42 1.27 3.70
C TYR A 42 4.63 0.42 4.05
N THR A 43 4.43 -0.69 4.77
CA THR A 43 5.51 -1.63 5.09
C THR A 43 5.84 -2.49 3.87
N LYS A 44 7.14 -2.60 3.56
CA LYS A 44 7.62 -3.59 2.59
C LYS A 44 7.37 -4.99 3.14
N PHE A 45 6.59 -5.78 2.42
CA PHE A 45 6.28 -7.15 2.79
C PHE A 45 6.47 -8.09 1.61
N GLU A 46 7.30 -9.11 1.80
CA GLU A 46 7.58 -10.14 0.81
C GLU A 46 6.61 -11.31 0.99
N ARG A 47 5.84 -11.62 -0.07
CA ARG A 47 4.87 -12.72 -0.06
C ARG A 47 5.21 -13.68 -1.19
N GLU A 48 5.19 -14.98 -0.88
CA GLU A 48 5.27 -15.99 -1.91
C GLU A 48 4.12 -15.83 -2.91
N GLU A 49 4.48 -15.67 -4.18
CA GLU A 49 3.54 -15.77 -5.27
C GLU A 49 3.36 -17.24 -5.60
N ARG A 50 2.10 -17.70 -5.60
CA ARG A 50 1.76 -19.08 -5.91
C ARG A 50 0.91 -19.13 -7.16
N ASN A 51 1.19 -20.12 -8.02
CA ASN A 51 0.34 -20.39 -9.16
C ASN A 51 -1.08 -20.75 -8.68
N ARG A 52 -2.11 -20.11 -9.25
CA ARG A 52 -3.51 -20.35 -8.85
C ARG A 52 -3.97 -21.79 -9.12
N LEU A 53 -3.40 -22.43 -10.14
CA LEU A 53 -3.77 -23.79 -10.56
C LEU A 53 -2.98 -24.84 -9.78
N SER A 54 -1.65 -24.79 -9.85
CA SER A 54 -0.80 -25.84 -9.28
C SER A 54 -0.37 -25.59 -7.83
N LYS A 55 -0.67 -24.42 -7.26
CA LYS A 55 -0.28 -23.99 -5.88
C LYS A 55 1.22 -23.95 -5.62
N GLU A 56 2.06 -24.21 -6.62
CA GLU A 56 3.51 -24.12 -6.53
C GLU A 56 3.95 -22.65 -6.36
N VAL A 57 5.03 -22.44 -5.60
CA VAL A 57 5.62 -21.11 -5.42
C VAL A 57 6.37 -20.76 -6.70
N THR A 58 5.86 -19.77 -7.44
CA THR A 58 6.42 -19.31 -8.71
C THR A 58 7.39 -18.16 -8.54
N GLY A 59 7.39 -17.50 -7.37
CA GLY A 59 8.30 -16.40 -7.08
C GLY A 59 7.95 -15.68 -5.77
N ILE A 60 8.60 -14.54 -5.55
CA ILE A 60 8.35 -13.65 -4.41
C ILE A 60 7.78 -12.34 -4.93
N ARG A 61 6.58 -11.98 -4.45
CA ARG A 61 5.95 -10.70 -4.71
C ARG A 61 6.22 -9.77 -3.55
N ILE A 62 6.93 -8.67 -3.83
CA ILE A 62 7.09 -7.57 -2.89
C ILE A 62 5.82 -6.71 -2.92
N THR A 63 5.22 -6.53 -1.75
CA THR A 63 4.04 -5.70 -1.53
C THR A 63 4.38 -4.56 -0.56
N GLY A 64 3.58 -3.51 -0.55
CA GLY A 64 3.83 -2.30 0.22
C GLY A 64 3.85 -1.08 -0.70
N ILE A 65 3.38 0.05 -0.18
CA ILE A 65 3.34 1.32 -0.87
C ILE A 65 4.58 2.12 -0.45
N THR A 66 5.34 2.56 -1.44
CA THR A 66 6.49 3.44 -1.23
C THR A 66 6.03 4.88 -1.01
N LEU A 67 6.89 5.69 -0.40
CA LEU A 67 6.65 7.12 -0.22
C LEU A 67 6.26 7.81 -1.53
N GLU A 68 7.01 7.53 -2.60
CA GLU A 68 6.75 8.11 -3.93
C GLU A 68 5.33 7.81 -4.44
N ARG A 69 4.87 6.56 -4.28
CA ARG A 69 3.52 6.18 -4.69
C ARG A 69 2.47 6.85 -3.81
N ALA A 70 2.71 6.92 -2.51
CA ALA A 70 1.81 7.62 -1.60
C ALA A 70 1.72 9.14 -1.89
N SER A 71 2.79 9.73 -2.43
CA SER A 71 2.82 11.15 -2.81
C SER A 71 2.23 11.45 -4.20
N ASN A 72 2.14 10.47 -5.09
CA ASN A 72 1.75 10.68 -6.49
C ASN A 72 0.42 10.01 -6.87
N GLU A 73 -0.08 9.07 -6.07
CA GLU A 73 -1.28 8.29 -6.36
C GLU A 73 -2.19 8.15 -5.14
N LEU A 74 -3.51 8.24 -5.36
CA LEU A 74 -4.50 7.97 -4.32
C LEU A 74 -4.56 6.48 -4.02
N ILE A 75 -4.28 6.11 -2.77
CA ILE A 75 -4.32 4.73 -2.34
C ILE A 75 -5.74 4.35 -1.92
N THR A 76 -6.37 3.56 -2.78
CA THR A 76 -7.76 3.08 -2.62
C THR A 76 -7.84 1.64 -2.14
N GLY A 77 -6.71 0.93 -1.95
CA GLY A 77 -6.72 -0.47 -1.54
C GLY A 77 -5.45 -0.93 -0.84
N CYS A 78 -5.55 -2.07 -0.15
CA CYS A 78 -4.46 -2.70 0.57
C CYS A 78 -3.57 -3.53 -0.38
N PRO A 79 -2.25 -3.27 -0.46
CA PRO A 79 -1.34 -4.02 -1.31
C PRO A 79 -1.09 -5.46 -0.82
N HIS A 80 -1.41 -5.79 0.44
CA HIS A 80 -1.12 -7.09 1.04
C HIS A 80 -2.25 -8.11 0.90
N CYS A 81 -3.50 -7.67 1.13
CA CYS A 81 -4.68 -8.53 1.02
C CYS A 81 -5.55 -8.21 -0.20
N CYS A 82 -5.14 -7.27 -1.04
CA CYS A 82 -5.84 -6.84 -2.25
C CYS A 82 -7.28 -6.37 -1.97
N ARG A 83 -7.55 -5.85 -0.77
CA ARG A 83 -8.88 -5.35 -0.38
C ARG A 83 -9.01 -3.87 -0.70
N THR A 84 -10.11 -3.48 -1.32
CA THR A 84 -10.47 -2.07 -1.55
C THR A 84 -10.93 -1.41 -0.25
N TYR A 85 -10.60 -0.13 -0.10
CA TYR A 85 -11.13 0.79 0.91
C TYR A 85 -12.29 1.62 0.38
N CYS A 86 -12.49 1.64 -0.94
CA CYS A 86 -13.68 2.19 -1.57
C CYS A 86 -14.80 1.13 -1.48
N ASP A 87 -15.89 1.50 -0.83
CA ASP A 87 -17.19 0.81 -0.87
C ASP A 87 -18.10 1.49 -1.90
#